data_AF-A0A2D5C8E1-F1
#
_entry.id   AF-A0A2D5C8E1-F1
#
_cell.length_a   1.000
_cell.length_b   1.000
_cell.length_c   1.000
_cell.angle_alpha   90.00
_cell.angle_beta   90.00
_cell.angle_gamma   90.00
#
_symmetry.space_group_name_H-M   'P 1'
#
loop_
_entity.id
_entity.type
_entity.pdbx_description
1 polymer ?
#
loop_
_entity_poly.entity_id
_entity_poly.type
_entity_poly.pdbx_seq_one_letter_code
_entity_poly.pdbx_strand_id
1 'polypeptide(L)'
;MKNFLQNLELMNLKSMAAKAQVWLVPEEREERLHFKSDSDALIAKGLVTLIASIYSDESAQDIADSEIDLMEEFELGVILSPARRNGAFSMLKTIKEFSKKLAD
;
A
#
# COMPACT_ATOMS: atom_id res chain seq x y z
N MET A 1 20.90 0.10 -5.57
CA MET A 1 19.94 -0.64 -4.73
C MET A 1 19.77 -0.06 -3.32
N LYS A 2 20.85 0.24 -2.56
CA LYS A 2 20.71 0.81 -1.18
C LYS A 2 19.89 2.11 -1.09
N ASN A 3 20.00 3.01 -2.07
CA ASN A 3 19.23 4.27 -2.09
C ASN A 3 17.73 4.09 -2.39
N PHE A 4 17.31 2.96 -2.97
CA PHE A 4 15.89 2.70 -3.26
C PHE A 4 15.18 2.23 -1.98
N LEU A 5 15.80 1.30 -1.23
CA LEU A 5 15.28 0.81 0.05
C LEU A 5 15.16 1.90 1.12
N GLN A 6 16.11 2.83 1.21
CA GLN A 6 16.01 3.97 2.14
C GLN A 6 14.85 4.95 1.83
N ASN A 7 14.42 5.04 0.57
CA ASN A 7 13.23 5.81 0.18
C ASN A 7 11.93 4.99 0.33
N LEU A 8 12.03 3.67 0.51
CA LEU A 8 10.91 2.75 0.71
C LEU A 8 10.56 2.54 2.19
N GLU A 9 11.55 2.61 3.09
CA GLU A 9 11.35 2.57 4.57
C GLU A 9 10.44 3.70 5.07
N LEU A 10 10.26 4.73 4.26
CA LEU A 10 9.28 5.77 4.44
C LEU A 10 8.63 6.03 3.07
N MET A 11 7.73 5.15 2.62
CA MET A 11 6.76 5.56 1.60
C MET A 11 5.89 6.66 2.20
N ASN A 12 6.42 7.88 2.23
CA ASN A 12 5.73 9.06 2.68
C ASN A 12 4.81 9.49 1.56
N LEU A 13 3.63 8.85 1.50
CA LEU A 13 2.60 9.20 0.54
C LEU A 13 1.99 10.51 1.01
N LYS A 14 2.59 11.63 0.58
CA LYS A 14 2.20 13.00 0.94
C LYS A 14 0.84 13.45 0.38
N SER A 15 -0.01 12.53 -0.08
CA SER A 15 -1.30 12.85 -0.67
C SER A 15 -2.33 11.70 -0.57
N MET A 16 -2.77 11.35 0.63
CA MET A 16 -4.04 10.58 0.79
C MET A 16 -5.29 11.47 0.88
N ALA A 17 -5.08 12.71 1.28
CA ALA A 17 -5.90 13.91 1.21
C ALA A 17 -4.86 15.01 1.43
N ALA A 18 -4.96 16.22 0.89
CA ALA A 18 -3.86 17.20 0.86
C ALA A 18 -3.16 17.58 2.21
N LYS A 19 -3.53 16.95 3.34
CA LYS A 19 -2.97 17.15 4.69
C LYS A 19 -2.62 15.86 5.50
N ALA A 20 -2.81 14.64 4.97
CA ALA A 20 -2.55 13.41 5.74
C ALA A 20 -1.23 12.76 5.33
N GLN A 21 -0.40 12.39 6.31
CA GLN A 21 0.82 11.64 6.13
C GLN A 21 0.57 10.15 6.38
N VAL A 22 1.01 9.32 5.43
CA VAL A 22 0.83 7.87 5.45
C VAL A 22 2.15 7.20 5.20
N TRP A 23 2.38 6.12 5.94
CA TRP A 23 3.58 5.30 5.84
C TRP A 23 3.17 3.85 5.61
N LEU A 24 3.86 3.22 4.65
CA LEU A 24 3.76 1.80 4.36
C LEU A 24 5.18 1.29 4.16
N VAL A 25 5.58 0.31 4.96
CA VAL A 25 6.95 -0.21 4.98
C VAL A 25 6.91 -1.70 4.70
N PRO A 26 7.39 -2.14 3.53
CA PRO A 26 7.51 -3.56 3.23
C PRO A 26 8.67 -4.19 4.01
N GLU A 27 8.45 -5.41 4.47
CA GLU A 27 9.43 -6.27 5.11
C GLU A 27 9.30 -7.67 4.52
N GLU A 28 10.37 -8.19 3.94
CA GLU A 28 10.40 -9.57 3.46
C GLU A 28 10.77 -10.51 4.61
N ARG A 29 9.97 -11.56 4.81
CA ARG A 29 10.22 -12.62 5.80
C ARG A 29 9.79 -13.94 5.20
N GLU A 30 10.65 -14.95 5.26
CA GLU A 30 10.32 -16.31 4.80
C GLU A 30 9.73 -16.34 3.38
N GLU A 31 10.31 -15.56 2.45
CA GLU A 31 9.88 -15.42 1.04
C GLU A 31 8.47 -14.79 0.87
N ARG A 32 7.90 -14.24 1.94
CA ARG A 32 6.63 -13.49 1.94
C ARG A 32 6.86 -12.03 2.27
N LEU A 33 6.01 -11.16 1.75
CA LEU A 33 5.98 -9.74 2.10
C LEU A 33 5.05 -9.51 3.29
N HIS A 34 5.50 -8.67 4.21
CA HIS A 34 4.72 -8.10 5.29
C HIS A 34 4.79 -6.59 5.20
N PHE A 35 3.73 -5.91 5.64
CA PHE A 35 3.69 -4.46 5.57
C PHE A 35 3.38 -3.86 6.94
N LYS A 36 4.31 -3.05 7.46
CA LYS A 36 4.00 -2.13 8.55
C LYS A 36 3.32 -0.90 7.98
N SER A 37 2.30 -0.40 8.67
CA SER A 37 1.55 0.78 8.22
C SER A 37 1.23 1.73 9.35
N ASP A 38 1.19 3.03 9.04
CA ASP A 38 0.69 4.04 9.97
C ASP A 38 0.19 5.29 9.22
N SER A 39 -0.56 6.15 9.91
CA SER A 39 -0.91 7.49 9.45
C SER A 39 -1.24 8.43 10.60
N ASP A 40 -0.98 9.72 10.40
CA ASP A 40 -1.37 10.81 11.31
C ASP A 40 -2.89 11.12 11.27
N ALA A 41 -3.63 10.52 10.33
CA ALA A 41 -5.07 10.67 10.18
C ALA A 41 -5.80 9.35 10.38
N LEU A 42 -6.75 9.30 11.33
CA LEU A 42 -7.43 8.07 11.75
C LEU A 42 -8.08 7.27 10.61
N ILE A 43 -8.77 7.95 9.69
CA ILE A 43 -9.42 7.28 8.53
C ILE A 43 -8.37 6.73 7.56
N ALA A 44 -7.31 7.50 7.31
CA ALA A 44 -6.23 7.07 6.44
C ALA A 44 -5.47 5.88 7.05
N LYS A 45 -5.26 5.91 8.37
CA LYS A 45 -4.69 4.80 9.16
C LYS A 45 -5.49 3.52 8.98
N GLY A 46 -6.81 3.58 9.19
CA GLY A 46 -7.68 2.42 9.00
C GLY A 46 -7.57 1.81 7.59
N LEU A 47 -7.53 2.67 6.56
CA LEU A 47 -7.44 2.22 5.17
C LEU A 47 -6.08 1.61 4.84
N VAL A 48 -4.96 2.26 5.21
CA VAL A 48 -3.62 1.72 4.95
C VAL A 48 -3.38 0.44 5.75
N THR A 49 -3.92 0.33 6.97
CA THR A 49 -3.84 -0.90 7.77
C THR A 49 -4.63 -2.05 7.13
N LEU A 50 -5.82 -1.78 6.60
CA LEU A 50 -6.59 -2.79 5.85
C LEU A 50 -5.82 -3.28 4.62
N ILE A 51 -5.35 -2.35 3.79
CA ILE A 51 -4.58 -2.69 2.58
C ILE A 51 -3.30 -3.46 2.93
N ALA A 52 -2.56 -3.01 3.94
CA ALA A 52 -1.37 -3.70 4.43
C ALA A 52 -1.68 -5.12 4.90
N SER A 53 -2.81 -5.33 5.57
CA SER A 53 -3.21 -6.66 6.05
C SER A 53 -3.61 -7.63 4.92
N ILE A 54 -4.19 -7.12 3.83
CA ILE A 54 -4.60 -7.94 2.68
C ILE A 54 -3.40 -8.51 1.94
N TYR A 55 -2.32 -7.74 1.81
CA TYR A 55 -1.12 -8.14 1.08
C TYR A 55 0.01 -8.66 1.97
N SER A 56 -0.14 -8.56 3.30
CA SER A 56 0.81 -9.20 4.20
C SER A 56 0.64 -10.71 4.14
N ASP A 57 1.73 -11.43 4.35
CA ASP A 57 1.76 -12.87 4.16
C ASP A 57 1.43 -13.27 2.73
N GLU A 58 1.81 -12.51 1.71
CA GLU A 58 1.74 -12.94 0.30
C GLU A 58 3.13 -12.87 -0.35
N SER A 59 3.40 -13.74 -1.33
CA SER A 59 4.66 -13.66 -2.07
C SER A 59 4.68 -12.43 -2.98
N ALA A 60 5.87 -11.91 -3.28
CA ALA A 60 6.00 -10.80 -4.23
C ALA A 60 5.41 -11.15 -5.61
N GLN A 61 5.56 -12.40 -6.05
CA GLN A 61 4.99 -12.89 -7.31
C GLN A 61 3.45 -12.88 -7.28
N ASP A 62 2.84 -13.43 -6.22
CA ASP A 62 1.37 -13.49 -6.10
C ASP A 62 0.75 -12.09 -6.08
N ILE A 63 1.39 -11.13 -5.39
CA ILE A 63 0.94 -9.74 -5.38
C ILE A 63 1.12 -9.08 -6.75
N ALA A 64 2.23 -9.37 -7.45
CA ALA A 64 2.51 -8.81 -8.77
C ALA A 64 1.50 -9.28 -9.84
N ASP A 65 1.10 -10.54 -9.75
CA ASP A 65 0.17 -11.22 -10.67
C ASP A 65 -1.31 -11.07 -10.26
N SER A 66 -1.57 -10.53 -9.07
CA SER A 66 -2.94 -10.31 -8.57
C SER A 66 -3.70 -9.35 -9.49
N GLU A 67 -4.76 -9.85 -10.13
CA GLU A 67 -5.70 -9.06 -10.94
C GLU A 67 -6.86 -8.49 -10.13
N ILE A 68 -6.86 -8.68 -8.81
CA ILE A 68 -7.92 -8.20 -7.92
C ILE A 68 -7.87 -6.66 -7.85
N ASP A 69 -8.96 -6.01 -8.25
CA ASP A 69 -9.16 -4.58 -8.00
C ASP A 69 -9.84 -4.38 -6.64
N LEU A 70 -9.02 -4.15 -5.61
CA LEU A 70 -9.53 -3.89 -4.26
C LEU A 70 -10.38 -2.62 -4.17
N MET A 71 -10.31 -1.70 -5.14
CA MET A 71 -11.19 -0.52 -5.16
C MET A 71 -12.63 -0.91 -5.50
N GLU A 72 -12.80 -1.91 -6.36
CA GLU A 72 -14.08 -2.46 -6.78
C GLU A 72 -14.63 -3.42 -5.73
N GLU A 73 -13.83 -4.38 -5.28
CA GLU A 73 -14.23 -5.43 -4.32
C GLU A 73 -14.77 -4.87 -3.00
N PHE A 74 -14.14 -3.82 -2.46
CA PHE A 74 -14.56 -3.22 -1.20
C PHE A 74 -15.53 -2.05 -1.36
N GLU A 75 -15.98 -1.77 -2.59
CA GLU A 75 -16.76 -0.57 -2.95
C GLU A 75 -16.18 0.71 -2.33
N LEU A 76 -14.85 0.76 -2.13
CA LEU A 76 -14.17 1.87 -1.45
C LEU A 76 -14.41 3.17 -2.20
N GLY A 77 -14.62 3.08 -3.52
CA GLY A 77 -15.03 4.20 -4.33
C GLY A 77 -16.28 4.92 -3.79
N VAL A 78 -17.29 4.19 -3.31
CA VAL A 78 -18.60 4.74 -2.94
C VAL A 78 -18.55 5.49 -1.61
N ILE A 79 -17.76 5.01 -0.65
CA ILE A 79 -17.69 5.57 0.71
C ILE A 79 -16.57 6.60 0.89
N LEU A 80 -15.60 6.66 -0.01
CA LEU A 80 -14.47 7.58 0.06
C LEU A 80 -14.72 8.86 -0.74
N SER A 81 -14.37 10.00 -0.15
CA SER A 81 -14.28 11.25 -0.91
C SER A 81 -13.25 11.13 -2.05
N PRO A 82 -13.36 11.93 -3.12
CA PRO A 82 -12.46 11.82 -4.28
C PRO A 82 -10.97 11.83 -3.91
N ALA A 83 -10.57 12.68 -2.96
CA ALA A 83 -9.19 12.74 -2.48
C ALA A 83 -8.74 11.43 -1.82
N ARG A 84 -9.58 10.85 -0.96
CA ARG A 84 -9.31 9.59 -0.24
C ARG A 84 -9.23 8.41 -1.20
N ARG A 85 -10.09 8.40 -2.22
CA ARG A 85 -10.07 7.40 -3.29
C ARG A 85 -8.73 7.40 -4.05
N ASN A 86 -8.24 8.58 -4.42
CA ASN A 86 -6.95 8.72 -5.11
C ASN A 86 -5.77 8.25 -4.23
N GLY A 87 -5.83 8.55 -2.93
CA GLY A 87 -4.88 8.03 -1.95
C GLY A 87 -4.84 6.50 -1.90
N ALA A 88 -6.03 5.88 -1.81
CA ALA A 88 -6.20 4.42 -1.83
C ALA A 88 -5.57 3.80 -3.08
N PHE A 89 -5.95 4.32 -4.26
CA PHE A 89 -5.41 3.87 -5.54
C PHE A 89 -3.88 3.99 -5.61
N SER A 90 -3.32 5.08 -5.09
CA SER A 90 -1.87 5.28 -5.08
C SER A 90 -1.16 4.24 -4.22
N MET A 91 -1.70 3.90 -3.03
CA MET A 91 -1.14 2.84 -2.18
C MET A 91 -1.15 1.47 -2.86
N LEU A 92 -2.28 1.08 -3.45
CA LEU A 92 -2.43 -0.19 -4.17
C LEU A 92 -1.44 -0.30 -5.32
N LYS A 93 -1.32 0.76 -6.12
CA LYS A 93 -0.36 0.84 -7.22
C LYS A 93 1.08 0.69 -6.72
N THR A 94 1.43 1.37 -5.63
CA THR A 94 2.79 1.29 -5.07
C THR A 94 3.13 -0.10 -4.56
N ILE A 95 2.20 -0.80 -3.91
CA ILE A 95 2.38 -2.20 -3.49
C ILE A 95 2.65 -3.08 -4.72
N LYS A 96 1.77 -3.01 -5.74
CA LYS A 96 1.92 -3.83 -6.96
C LYS A 96 3.23 -3.54 -7.70
N GLU A 97 3.64 -2.27 -7.79
CA GLU A 97 4.92 -1.87 -8.40
C GLU A 97 6.14 -2.35 -7.60
N PHE A 98 6.06 -2.34 -6.26
CA PHE A 98 7.11 -2.86 -5.40
C PHE A 98 7.26 -4.37 -5.55
N SER A 99 6.15 -5.11 -5.50
CA SER A 99 6.14 -6.57 -5.62
C SER A 99 6.68 -7.02 -6.99
N LYS A 100 6.31 -6.35 -8.09
CA LYS A 100 6.87 -6.61 -9.42
C LYS A 100 8.40 -6.51 -9.46
N LYS A 101 8.97 -5.50 -8.81
CA LYS A 101 10.43 -5.31 -8.76
C LYS A 101 11.18 -6.36 -7.93
N LEU A 102 10.51 -7.03 -7.01
CA LEU A 102 11.10 -8.12 -6.23
C LEU A 102 10.90 -9.48 -6.89
N ALA A 103 9.89 -9.62 -7.75
CA ALA A 103 9.60 -10.82 -8.51
C ALA A 103 10.51 -10.99 -9.76
N ASP A 104 11.07 -9.89 -10.27
CA ASP A 104 12.04 -9.85 -11.39
C ASP A 104 13.48 -10.23 -10.94
#